data_AF-A0A7Y4I039-F1
#
_entry.id   AF-A0A7Y4I039-F1
#
_cell.length_a   1.000
_cell.length_b   1.000
_cell.length_c   1.000
_cell.angle_alpha   90.00
_cell.angle_beta   90.00
_cell.angle_gamma   90.00
#
_symmetry.space_group_name_H-M   'P 1'
#
loop_
_entity.id
_entity.type
_entity.pdbx_description
1 polymer ?
#
loop_
_entity_poly.entity_id
_entity_poly.type
_entity_poly.pdbx_seq_one_letter_code
_entity_poly.pdbx_strand_id
1 'polypeptide(L)'
;MSQPEIRWAGPRALLMQLDSLESVLAVHARLQEQPLRGQVDVLAAAQTVLAVFDSGTTARAARTALAHLDTAPATDTAATGDPVRIEVVYDGDDLAEVGRLTGLDPDGVIAAHTGQLWTAAFGGFAPGFAYLVGENETLTVPRRTSPRTAVPAGAVALAGNFSAVYPRRSPGGWQLIGHTASRLWDLDRDQPALLRPGTAVQYVAVRETLTLTDPTPDDGTHSITTPPSTGHSLEVIAPGPQSLIQDLGRPGLGDVGVSKAGAADTASARQANRLVGNAPGDAVIETILGGLTVRAHGELTLALTGAITPAEITTAEIRGADISGEEGSGVGPSTRTAPMCSPFALHDGETLQLDAPDAGLRTYVAIRGGIDVPQVLGSRSTDVMSGIGPAPLAAGTVLPLGPIDQGRTVGAAEPSTLPDAIRRGSKEPVLLRITSGPRHDWFTPASQESLTTQAWTVTAESNRIGVRLAVGATPDSEAPGQPLERVVTDELPSEGVVAGSLQVPPSGLPVLFLADHPVTGGYPVIGVVVPEDLPIAAQLAPGAALRFQTVDPETLQPTPRPITTHSS
;
A
#
# COMPACT_ATOMS: atom_id res chain seq x y z
N MET A 1 2.61 13.66 -34.40
CA MET A 1 2.58 12.87 -33.16
C MET A 1 1.56 13.52 -32.25
N SER A 2 0.56 12.76 -31.81
CA SER A 2 -0.39 13.16 -30.76
C SER A 2 0.41 13.52 -29.51
N GLN A 3 0.12 14.67 -28.88
CA GLN A 3 0.64 14.92 -27.54
C GLN A 3 0.00 13.91 -26.58
N PRO A 4 0.75 13.37 -25.60
CA PRO A 4 0.18 12.46 -24.61
C PRO A 4 -0.94 13.16 -23.83
N GLU A 5 -2.04 12.45 -23.59
CA GLU A 5 -3.07 12.97 -22.70
C GLU A 5 -2.59 12.80 -21.26
N ILE A 6 -2.48 13.92 -20.53
CA ILE A 6 -1.98 13.94 -19.15
C ILE A 6 -3.13 14.29 -18.22
N ARG A 7 -3.49 13.34 -17.37
CA ARG A 7 -4.55 13.47 -16.36
C ARG A 7 -3.95 13.58 -14.96
N TRP A 8 -4.58 14.35 -14.08
CA TRP A 8 -4.21 14.35 -12.67
C TRP A 8 -4.67 13.05 -12.01
N ALA A 9 -3.79 12.45 -11.21
CA ALA A 9 -4.09 11.31 -10.35
C ALA A 9 -3.99 11.71 -8.87
N GLY A 10 -4.58 12.87 -8.54
CA GLY A 10 -4.35 13.56 -7.27
C GLY A 10 -3.37 14.72 -7.40
N PRO A 11 -3.17 15.53 -6.34
CA PRO A 11 -2.37 16.76 -6.43
C PRO A 11 -0.86 16.52 -6.51
N ARG A 12 -0.39 15.27 -6.35
CA ARG A 12 1.03 14.89 -6.38
C ARG A 12 1.34 13.76 -7.37
N ALA A 13 0.42 13.46 -8.29
CA ALA A 13 0.63 12.41 -9.28
C ALA A 13 -0.04 12.74 -10.61
N LEU A 14 0.58 12.29 -11.69
CA LEU A 14 0.15 12.49 -13.06
C LEU A 14 0.09 11.14 -13.78
N LEU A 15 -1.01 10.89 -14.49
CA LEU A 15 -1.21 9.71 -15.31
C LEU A 15 -1.15 10.12 -16.78
N MET A 16 -0.16 9.60 -17.50
CA MET A 16 -0.03 9.78 -18.95
C MET A 16 -0.71 8.62 -19.67
N GLN A 17 -1.64 8.92 -20.57
CA GLN A 17 -2.21 7.96 -21.52
C GLN A 17 -1.39 8.00 -22.81
N LEU A 18 -1.02 6.83 -23.31
CA LEU A 18 -0.20 6.66 -24.50
C LEU A 18 -0.89 5.74 -25.52
N ASP A 19 -0.58 5.96 -26.79
CA ASP A 19 -1.26 5.30 -27.91
C ASP A 19 -0.84 3.84 -28.10
N SER A 20 0.31 3.44 -27.55
CA SER A 20 0.91 2.11 -27.72
C SER A 20 1.72 1.69 -26.50
N LEU A 21 1.93 0.38 -26.35
CA LEU A 21 2.76 -0.17 -25.28
C LEU A 21 4.24 0.19 -25.47
N GLU A 22 4.70 0.28 -26.72
CA GLU A 22 6.06 0.68 -27.06
C GLU A 22 6.33 2.12 -26.60
N SER A 23 5.34 3.01 -26.77
CA SER A 23 5.42 4.37 -26.21
C SER A 23 5.45 4.37 -24.69
N VAL A 24 4.66 3.50 -24.03
CA VAL A 24 4.68 3.35 -22.56
C VAL A 24 6.08 2.96 -22.08
N LEU A 25 6.65 1.92 -22.68
CA LEU A 25 7.99 1.44 -22.36
C LEU A 25 9.07 2.50 -22.59
N ALA A 26 9.00 3.22 -23.72
CA ALA A 26 9.97 4.27 -24.03
C ALA A 26 9.88 5.47 -23.06
N VAL A 27 8.67 5.92 -22.74
CA VAL A 27 8.45 7.01 -21.76
C VAL A 27 8.89 6.58 -20.36
N HIS A 28 8.53 5.37 -19.95
CA HIS A 28 8.92 4.79 -18.67
C HIS A 28 10.44 4.71 -18.52
N ALA A 29 11.14 4.13 -19.50
CA ALA A 29 12.59 4.03 -19.49
C ALA A 29 13.26 5.41 -19.40
N ARG A 30 12.78 6.40 -20.17
CA ARG A 30 13.28 7.79 -20.10
C ARG A 30 13.13 8.40 -18.71
N LEU A 31 11.97 8.20 -18.06
CA LEU A 31 11.72 8.74 -16.71
C LEU A 31 12.47 7.97 -15.60
N GLN A 32 12.84 6.72 -15.84
CA GLN A 32 13.73 5.96 -14.95
C GLN A 32 15.18 6.42 -15.09
N GLU A 33 15.68 6.59 -16.31
CA GLU A 33 17.04 7.06 -16.59
C GLU A 33 17.26 8.53 -16.22
N GLN A 34 16.25 9.37 -16.45
CA GLN A 34 16.30 10.81 -16.19
C GLN A 34 15.05 11.25 -15.41
N PRO A 35 14.99 10.94 -14.09
CA PRO A 35 13.86 11.33 -13.26
C PRO A 35 13.64 12.84 -13.25
N LEU A 36 12.37 13.25 -13.30
CA LEU A 36 12.01 14.65 -13.16
C LEU A 36 12.27 15.12 -11.72
N ARG A 37 12.43 16.43 -11.54
CA ARG A 37 12.64 17.03 -10.20
C ARG A 37 11.50 16.64 -9.26
N GLY A 38 11.85 16.01 -8.15
CA GLY A 38 10.88 15.58 -7.13
C GLY A 38 10.07 14.34 -7.51
N GLN A 39 10.42 13.64 -8.60
CA GLN A 39 9.86 12.32 -8.92
C GLN A 39 10.25 11.33 -7.83
N VAL A 40 9.23 10.68 -7.26
CA VAL A 40 9.34 9.70 -6.18
C VAL A 40 9.12 8.29 -6.71
N ASP A 41 8.21 8.14 -7.68
CA ASP A 41 7.89 6.85 -8.29
C ASP A 41 7.48 7.08 -9.75
N VAL A 42 7.69 6.06 -10.58
CA VAL A 42 7.15 6.00 -11.93
C VAL A 42 6.74 4.57 -12.20
N LEU A 43 5.55 4.38 -12.77
CA LEU A 43 4.93 3.08 -12.97
C LEU A 43 4.36 2.96 -14.37
N ALA A 44 4.86 2.01 -15.15
CA ALA A 44 4.22 1.57 -16.38
C ALA A 44 3.04 0.65 -16.07
N ALA A 45 1.92 0.81 -16.77
CA ALA A 45 0.76 -0.07 -16.65
C ALA A 45 -0.10 -0.03 -17.92
N ALA A 46 -0.11 -1.12 -18.68
CA ALA A 46 -0.82 -1.25 -19.95
C ALA A 46 -0.56 -0.09 -20.92
N GLN A 47 -1.49 0.87 -21.03
CA GLN A 47 -1.42 2.04 -21.91
C GLN A 47 -1.07 3.34 -21.17
N THR A 48 -0.63 3.22 -19.91
CA THR A 48 -0.40 4.36 -19.03
C THR A 48 0.97 4.35 -18.39
N VAL A 49 1.48 5.56 -18.11
CA VAL A 49 2.61 5.78 -17.19
C VAL A 49 2.15 6.71 -16.08
N LEU A 50 2.16 6.23 -14.85
CA LEU A 50 1.93 7.05 -13.65
C LEU A 50 3.27 7.60 -13.17
N ALA A 51 3.35 8.90 -12.91
CA ALA A 51 4.48 9.53 -12.23
C ALA A 51 4.01 10.17 -10.92
N VAL A 52 4.69 9.86 -9.81
CA VAL A 52 4.38 10.34 -8.46
C VAL A 52 5.48 11.28 -7.99
N PHE A 53 5.09 12.37 -7.32
CA PHE A 53 5.99 13.44 -6.90
C PHE A 53 5.93 13.70 -5.39
N ASP A 54 7.01 14.28 -4.85
CA ASP A 54 7.15 14.60 -3.43
C ASP A 54 6.17 15.70 -2.96
N SER A 55 5.77 16.59 -3.86
CA SER A 55 4.97 17.79 -3.58
C SER A 55 4.10 18.18 -4.77
N GLY A 56 3.04 18.95 -4.51
CA GLY A 56 2.18 19.46 -5.59
C GLY A 56 2.89 20.47 -6.49
N THR A 57 3.91 21.16 -5.96
CA THR A 57 4.73 22.10 -6.74
C THR A 57 5.56 21.38 -7.80
N THR A 58 6.22 20.26 -7.44
CA THR A 58 7.01 19.48 -8.38
C THR A 58 6.11 18.75 -9.38
N ALA A 59 4.96 18.22 -8.95
CA ALA A 59 3.96 17.65 -9.86
C ALA A 59 3.47 18.67 -10.91
N ARG A 60 3.14 19.89 -10.50
CA ARG A 60 2.71 20.96 -11.42
C ARG A 60 3.78 21.32 -12.43
N ALA A 61 5.03 21.46 -12.00
CA ALA A 61 6.15 21.71 -12.89
C ALA A 61 6.37 20.54 -13.87
N ALA A 62 6.24 19.31 -13.39
CA ALA A 62 6.38 18.11 -14.19
C ALA A 62 5.29 17.98 -15.27
N ARG A 63 4.06 18.41 -15.00
CA ARG A 63 2.96 18.39 -16.00
C ARG A 63 3.34 19.13 -17.29
N THR A 64 3.99 20.29 -17.18
CA THR A 64 4.49 21.03 -18.33
C THR A 64 5.63 20.31 -19.05
N ALA A 65 6.56 19.71 -18.30
CA ALA A 65 7.67 18.95 -18.88
C ALA A 65 7.18 17.70 -19.64
N LEU A 66 6.24 16.95 -19.05
CA LEU A 66 5.66 15.74 -19.63
C LEU A 66 4.88 16.03 -20.92
N ALA A 67 4.24 17.19 -21.05
CA ALA A 67 3.55 17.60 -22.27
C ALA A 67 4.49 17.79 -23.47
N HIS A 68 5.79 17.94 -23.21
CA HIS A 68 6.84 18.09 -24.22
C HIS A 68 7.79 16.88 -24.30
N LEU A 69 7.50 15.82 -23.55
CA LEU A 69 8.30 14.62 -23.56
C LEU A 69 8.10 13.89 -24.90
N ASP A 70 9.20 13.42 -25.48
CA ASP A 70 9.14 12.55 -26.65
C ASP A 70 8.50 11.22 -26.27
N THR A 71 7.39 10.89 -26.92
CA THR A 71 6.64 9.63 -26.73
C THR A 71 6.94 8.62 -27.83
N ALA A 72 7.79 8.96 -28.80
CA ALA A 72 8.17 8.05 -29.85
C ALA A 72 8.86 6.81 -29.24
N PRO A 73 8.48 5.61 -29.68
CA PRO A 73 9.21 4.39 -29.35
C PRO A 73 10.69 4.58 -29.67
N ALA A 74 11.56 4.11 -28.78
CA ALA A 74 12.98 4.07 -29.08
C ALA A 74 13.17 3.17 -30.32
N THR A 75 13.83 3.70 -31.36
CA THR A 75 14.05 2.96 -32.62
C THR A 75 15.13 1.88 -32.48
N ASP A 76 15.77 1.80 -31.30
CA ASP A 76 17.02 1.07 -31.11
C ASP A 76 17.17 0.48 -29.68
N THR A 77 16.07 0.13 -29.01
CA THR A 77 16.12 -0.67 -27.78
C THR A 77 16.20 -2.15 -28.12
N ALA A 78 17.31 -2.57 -28.75
CA ALA A 78 17.73 -3.95 -28.61
C ALA A 78 18.04 -4.17 -27.12
N ALA A 79 17.39 -5.16 -26.50
CA ALA A 79 17.66 -5.51 -25.10
C ALA A 79 19.18 -5.67 -24.91
N THR A 80 19.78 -4.80 -24.10
CA THR A 80 21.22 -4.83 -23.85
C THR A 80 21.49 -5.87 -22.78
N GLY A 81 21.71 -7.12 -23.20
CA GLY A 81 22.08 -8.23 -22.31
C GLY A 81 21.53 -9.58 -22.76
N ASP A 82 22.05 -10.66 -22.16
CA ASP A 82 21.49 -11.99 -22.36
C ASP A 82 20.09 -12.07 -21.72
N PRO A 83 19.08 -12.65 -22.41
CA PRO A 83 17.73 -12.74 -21.87
C PRO A 83 17.69 -13.64 -20.63
N VAL A 84 16.85 -13.27 -19.66
CA VAL A 84 16.58 -14.11 -18.49
C VAL A 84 15.90 -15.39 -18.96
N ARG A 85 16.53 -16.54 -18.69
CA ARG A 85 15.99 -17.84 -19.08
C ARG A 85 15.06 -18.36 -17.98
N ILE A 86 13.81 -18.65 -18.34
CA ILE A 86 12.84 -19.26 -17.43
C ILE A 86 12.57 -20.68 -17.93
N GLU A 87 13.02 -21.66 -17.16
CA GLU A 87 12.77 -23.07 -17.43
C GLU A 87 11.34 -23.43 -17.04
N VAL A 88 10.59 -24.04 -17.97
CA VAL A 88 9.18 -24.36 -17.79
C VAL A 88 8.93 -25.83 -18.09
N VAL A 89 8.27 -26.51 -17.15
CA VAL A 89 7.62 -27.79 -17.39
C VAL A 89 6.22 -27.46 -17.91
N TYR A 90 5.92 -27.87 -19.14
CA TYR A 90 4.65 -27.58 -19.81
C TYR A 90 3.59 -28.63 -19.51
N ASP A 91 3.09 -28.59 -18.28
CA ASP A 91 2.08 -29.51 -17.73
C ASP A 91 0.81 -28.78 -17.25
N GLY A 92 0.62 -27.53 -17.65
CA GLY A 92 -0.48 -26.70 -17.18
C GLY A 92 -1.84 -27.20 -17.63
N ASP A 93 -2.82 -27.12 -16.73
CA ASP A 93 -4.20 -27.59 -16.94
C ASP A 93 -4.86 -27.09 -18.23
N ASP A 94 -4.49 -25.89 -18.70
CA ASP A 94 -5.12 -25.22 -19.83
C ASP A 94 -4.30 -25.34 -21.14
N LEU A 95 -3.15 -26.03 -21.14
CA LEU A 95 -2.27 -26.11 -22.33
C LEU A 95 -3.01 -26.63 -23.57
N ALA A 96 -3.80 -27.69 -23.41
CA ALA A 96 -4.60 -28.23 -24.50
C ALA A 96 -5.73 -27.28 -24.94
N GLU A 97 -6.27 -26.49 -24.02
CA GLU A 97 -7.29 -25.48 -24.34
C GLU A 97 -6.71 -24.29 -25.09
N VAL A 98 -5.52 -23.81 -24.67
CA VAL A 98 -4.77 -22.79 -25.39
C VAL A 98 -4.47 -23.24 -26.82
N GLY A 99 -4.11 -24.52 -27.02
CA GLY A 99 -3.97 -25.09 -28.36
C GLY A 99 -5.25 -24.90 -29.18
N ARG A 100 -6.40 -25.34 -28.67
CA ARG A 100 -7.69 -25.18 -29.36
C ARG A 100 -8.03 -23.71 -29.66
N LEU A 101 -7.80 -22.80 -28.72
CA LEU A 101 -8.09 -21.36 -28.86
C LEU A 101 -7.21 -20.68 -29.93
N THR A 102 -5.98 -21.13 -30.09
CA THR A 102 -5.00 -20.59 -31.05
C THR A 102 -5.01 -21.33 -32.40
N GLY A 103 -5.71 -22.46 -32.50
CA GLY A 103 -5.65 -23.35 -33.65
C GLY A 103 -4.38 -24.19 -33.73
N LEU A 104 -3.62 -24.27 -32.63
CA LEU A 104 -2.42 -25.08 -32.47
C LEU A 104 -2.74 -26.39 -31.71
N ASP A 105 -1.82 -27.33 -31.73
CA ASP A 105 -1.78 -28.41 -30.75
C ASP A 105 -0.90 -28.02 -29.54
N PRO A 106 -0.87 -28.81 -28.45
CA PRO A 106 -0.02 -28.51 -27.30
C PRO A 106 1.45 -28.27 -27.66
N ASP A 107 2.02 -29.09 -28.55
CA ASP A 107 3.42 -28.96 -28.99
C ASP A 107 3.65 -27.66 -29.77
N GLY A 108 2.69 -27.24 -30.59
CA GLY A 108 2.69 -25.96 -31.29
C GLY A 108 2.63 -24.77 -30.33
N VAL A 109 1.86 -24.85 -29.24
CA VAL A 109 1.84 -23.82 -28.19
C VAL A 109 3.20 -23.73 -27.51
N ILE A 110 3.82 -24.86 -27.17
CA ILE A 110 5.16 -24.91 -26.56
C ILE A 110 6.19 -24.30 -27.50
N ALA A 111 6.18 -24.68 -28.77
CA ALA A 111 7.08 -24.16 -29.79
C ALA A 111 6.91 -22.64 -29.98
N ALA A 112 5.67 -22.15 -30.01
CA ALA A 112 5.39 -20.71 -30.10
C ALA A 112 5.83 -19.94 -28.85
N HIS A 113 5.65 -20.50 -27.65
CA HIS A 113 6.01 -19.83 -26.39
C HIS A 113 7.52 -19.77 -26.18
N THR A 114 8.23 -20.84 -26.55
CA THR A 114 9.70 -20.93 -26.46
C THR A 114 10.44 -20.36 -27.67
N GLY A 115 9.77 -20.18 -28.81
CA GLY A 115 10.38 -19.76 -30.07
C GLY A 115 10.51 -18.25 -30.26
N GLN A 116 10.15 -17.44 -29.26
CA GLN A 116 10.20 -15.98 -29.31
C GLN A 116 10.81 -15.39 -28.04
N LEU A 117 11.33 -14.18 -28.16
CA LEU A 117 11.67 -13.37 -27.00
C LEU A 117 10.41 -12.73 -26.42
N TRP A 118 10.42 -12.60 -25.12
CA TRP A 118 9.40 -11.91 -24.34
C TRP A 118 10.02 -10.71 -23.66
N THR A 119 9.32 -9.59 -23.59
CA THR A 119 9.76 -8.39 -22.87
C THR A 119 8.81 -8.14 -21.72
N ALA A 120 9.36 -7.94 -20.52
CA ALA A 120 8.59 -7.52 -19.36
C ALA A 120 8.07 -6.10 -19.62
N ALA A 121 6.80 -6.00 -19.98
CA ALA A 121 6.15 -4.77 -20.38
C ALA A 121 5.90 -3.86 -19.16
N PHE A 122 5.35 -4.42 -18.11
CA PHE A 122 5.13 -3.73 -16.84
C PHE A 122 4.92 -4.73 -15.71
N GLY A 123 5.07 -4.26 -14.47
CA GLY A 123 4.76 -5.02 -13.26
C GLY A 123 3.48 -4.56 -12.59
N GLY A 124 3.32 -4.87 -11.31
CA GLY A 124 2.37 -4.12 -10.47
C GLY A 124 1.10 -4.85 -10.02
N PHE A 125 0.89 -6.10 -10.42
CA PHE A 125 -0.21 -6.91 -9.86
C PHE A 125 0.11 -7.40 -8.43
N ALA A 126 1.34 -7.84 -8.24
CA ALA A 126 1.92 -8.28 -6.97
C ALA A 126 3.44 -8.14 -7.07
N PRO A 127 4.18 -8.16 -5.94
CA PRO A 127 5.64 -8.13 -5.97
C PRO A 127 6.21 -9.22 -6.89
N GLY A 128 7.01 -8.80 -7.87
CA GLY A 128 7.66 -9.70 -8.85
C GLY A 128 6.74 -10.26 -9.95
N PHE A 129 5.45 -9.88 -10.00
CA PHE A 129 4.59 -10.21 -11.14
C PHE A 129 4.89 -9.26 -12.30
N ALA A 130 5.26 -9.81 -13.47
CA ALA A 130 5.50 -9.06 -14.69
C ALA A 130 4.60 -9.56 -15.83
N TYR A 131 4.02 -8.62 -16.56
CA TYR A 131 3.28 -8.87 -17.80
C TYR A 131 4.29 -8.91 -18.94
N LEU A 132 4.39 -10.03 -19.63
CA LEU A 132 5.38 -10.28 -20.67
C LEU A 132 4.72 -10.22 -22.04
N VAL A 133 5.27 -9.43 -22.96
CA VAL A 133 4.80 -9.33 -24.36
C VAL A 133 5.80 -9.98 -25.29
N GLY A 134 5.29 -10.82 -26.19
CA GLY A 134 6.09 -11.53 -27.18
C GLY A 134 6.37 -10.69 -28.43
N GLU A 135 7.33 -11.14 -29.24
CA GLU A 135 7.63 -10.56 -30.55
C GLU A 135 6.50 -10.76 -31.57
N ASN A 136 5.57 -11.68 -31.31
CA ASN A 136 4.41 -11.94 -32.15
C ASN A 136 3.14 -12.17 -31.32
N GLU A 137 2.00 -12.13 -32.00
CA GLU A 137 0.67 -12.25 -31.37
C GLU A 137 0.09 -13.68 -31.47
N THR A 138 0.90 -14.68 -31.85
CA THR A 138 0.44 -16.06 -32.11
C THR A 138 -0.24 -16.71 -30.90
N LEU A 139 0.11 -16.29 -29.68
CA LEU A 139 -0.44 -16.82 -28.43
C LEU A 139 -1.49 -15.92 -27.76
N THR A 140 -2.21 -15.12 -28.56
CA THR A 140 -3.29 -14.29 -28.04
C THR A 140 -4.51 -15.12 -27.66
N VAL A 141 -4.82 -15.22 -26.36
CA VAL A 141 -5.95 -16.02 -25.84
C VAL A 141 -6.77 -15.28 -24.80
N PRO A 142 -8.10 -15.45 -24.76
CA PRO A 142 -8.92 -14.83 -23.72
C PRO A 142 -8.61 -15.42 -22.34
N ARG A 143 -8.85 -14.60 -21.30
CA ARG A 143 -8.98 -15.11 -19.92
C ARG A 143 -10.11 -16.14 -19.85
N ARG A 144 -10.04 -17.03 -18.86
CA ARG A 144 -11.16 -17.90 -18.49
C ARG A 144 -12.38 -17.06 -18.12
N THR A 145 -13.55 -17.54 -18.50
CA THR A 145 -14.84 -16.91 -18.18
C THR A 145 -15.13 -16.92 -16.68
N SER A 146 -14.61 -17.92 -15.95
CA SER A 146 -14.64 -17.97 -14.50
C SER A 146 -13.20 -18.09 -13.97
N PRO A 147 -12.74 -17.13 -13.14
CA PRO A 147 -11.40 -17.15 -12.58
C PRO A 147 -11.25 -18.27 -11.54
N ARG A 148 -10.06 -18.85 -11.44
CA ARG A 148 -9.69 -19.76 -10.36
C ARG A 148 -9.65 -18.99 -9.05
N THR A 149 -10.14 -19.61 -7.98
CA THR A 149 -10.01 -19.09 -6.62
C THR A 149 -8.56 -19.11 -6.13
N ALA A 150 -7.74 -20.00 -6.68
CA ALA A 150 -6.31 -20.04 -6.43
C ALA A 150 -5.55 -20.58 -7.64
N VAL A 151 -4.53 -19.83 -8.05
CA VAL A 151 -3.47 -20.20 -8.98
C VAL A 151 -2.20 -20.45 -8.16
N PRO A 152 -1.47 -21.57 -8.36
CA PRO A 152 -0.23 -21.84 -7.63
C PRO A 152 0.89 -20.84 -7.92
N ALA A 153 1.79 -20.66 -6.97
CA ALA A 153 3.05 -19.97 -7.23
C ALA A 153 3.89 -20.75 -8.26
N GLY A 154 4.61 -20.05 -9.13
CA GLY A 154 5.37 -20.64 -10.23
C GLY A 154 4.53 -21.02 -11.46
N ALA A 155 3.20 -20.86 -11.42
CA ALA A 155 2.36 -21.14 -12.58
C ALA A 155 2.68 -20.17 -13.73
N VAL A 156 2.91 -20.71 -14.93
CA VAL A 156 3.13 -19.96 -16.17
C VAL A 156 1.81 -19.90 -16.93
N ALA A 157 1.41 -18.71 -17.35
CA ALA A 157 0.06 -18.49 -17.87
C ALA A 157 -0.01 -17.47 -19.00
N LEU A 158 -1.07 -17.57 -19.82
CA LEU A 158 -1.39 -16.66 -20.92
C LEU A 158 -2.76 -15.99 -20.74
N ALA A 159 -2.85 -14.70 -21.09
CA ALA A 159 -4.11 -13.98 -21.26
C ALA A 159 -3.93 -12.69 -22.06
N GLY A 160 -4.88 -12.42 -22.96
CA GLY A 160 -4.68 -11.41 -24.00
C GLY A 160 -3.44 -11.76 -24.81
N ASN A 161 -2.63 -10.75 -25.13
CA ASN A 161 -1.32 -10.89 -25.76
C ASN A 161 -0.17 -11.09 -24.75
N PHE A 162 -0.47 -11.35 -23.47
CA PHE A 162 0.52 -11.46 -22.41
C PHE A 162 0.80 -12.89 -21.98
N SER A 163 2.06 -13.15 -21.63
CA SER A 163 2.50 -14.24 -20.76
C SER A 163 2.86 -13.70 -19.37
N ALA A 164 2.84 -14.54 -18.35
CA ALA A 164 3.28 -14.19 -17.00
C ALA A 164 3.65 -15.44 -16.19
N VAL A 165 4.39 -15.22 -15.11
CA VAL A 165 4.58 -16.22 -14.05
C VAL A 165 4.00 -15.67 -12.74
N TYR A 166 3.14 -16.46 -12.09
CA TYR A 166 2.59 -16.10 -10.79
C TYR A 166 3.65 -16.23 -9.69
N PRO A 167 4.12 -15.14 -9.05
CA PRO A 167 5.18 -15.19 -8.05
C PRO A 167 4.71 -15.79 -6.73
N ARG A 168 3.39 -15.76 -6.48
CA ARG A 168 2.75 -16.27 -5.27
C ARG A 168 1.38 -16.85 -5.59
N ARG A 169 0.81 -17.57 -4.63
CA ARG A 169 -0.56 -18.08 -4.75
C ARG A 169 -1.57 -16.92 -4.73
N SER A 170 -2.40 -16.82 -5.76
CA SER A 170 -3.44 -15.79 -5.86
C SER A 170 -4.63 -16.25 -6.69
N PRO A 171 -5.84 -15.67 -6.56
CA PRO A 171 -6.90 -15.87 -7.55
C PRO A 171 -6.44 -15.41 -8.94
N GLY A 172 -6.98 -16.01 -10.00
CA GLY A 172 -6.58 -15.66 -11.37
C GLY A 172 -7.38 -16.37 -12.45
N GLY A 173 -7.67 -15.65 -13.54
CA GLY A 173 -8.40 -16.17 -14.70
C GLY A 173 -7.52 -16.47 -15.92
N TRP A 174 -6.19 -16.47 -15.78
CA TRP A 174 -5.30 -16.72 -16.92
C TRP A 174 -5.25 -18.22 -17.25
N GLN A 175 -4.95 -18.53 -18.51
CA GLN A 175 -4.83 -19.91 -19.01
C GLN A 175 -3.46 -20.46 -18.57
N LEU A 176 -3.44 -21.48 -17.72
CA LEU A 176 -2.21 -22.06 -17.19
C LEU A 176 -1.62 -23.06 -18.20
N ILE A 177 -0.40 -22.81 -18.65
CA ILE A 177 0.28 -23.64 -19.68
C ILE A 177 1.44 -24.47 -19.14
N GLY A 178 1.89 -24.20 -17.92
CA GLY A 178 2.96 -24.94 -17.27
C GLY A 178 3.32 -24.37 -15.89
N HIS A 179 4.44 -24.82 -15.36
CA HIS A 179 5.02 -24.28 -14.13
C HIS A 179 6.53 -24.14 -14.23
N THR A 180 7.09 -23.30 -13.36
CA THR A 180 8.54 -23.09 -13.22
C THR A 180 8.95 -23.11 -11.75
N ALA A 181 10.17 -23.58 -11.49
CA ALA A 181 10.83 -23.45 -10.18
C ALA A 181 11.53 -22.09 -10.00
N SER A 182 11.63 -21.28 -11.05
CA SER A 182 12.21 -19.94 -10.98
C SER A 182 11.45 -19.07 -9.96
N ARG A 183 12.18 -18.53 -8.98
CA ARG A 183 11.61 -17.57 -8.03
C ARG A 183 11.60 -16.18 -8.65
N LEU A 184 10.41 -15.64 -8.92
CA LEU A 184 10.22 -14.33 -9.54
C LEU A 184 10.43 -13.18 -8.54
N TRP A 185 10.25 -13.47 -7.25
CA TRP A 185 10.44 -12.56 -6.15
C TRP A 185 11.30 -13.21 -5.06
N ASP A 186 12.36 -12.54 -4.64
CA ASP A 186 13.33 -13.06 -3.67
C ASP A 186 14.06 -11.92 -2.95
N LEU A 187 13.79 -11.72 -1.66
CA LEU A 187 14.34 -10.60 -0.89
C LEU A 187 15.84 -10.73 -0.61
N ASP A 188 16.43 -11.91 -0.79
CA ASP A 188 17.85 -12.15 -0.57
C ASP A 188 18.73 -11.76 -1.77
N ARG A 189 18.11 -11.35 -2.90
CA ARG A 189 18.81 -10.84 -4.08
C ARG A 189 19.05 -9.34 -4.00
N ASP A 190 20.14 -8.89 -4.63
CA ASP A 190 20.40 -7.47 -4.87
C ASP A 190 19.22 -6.76 -5.56
N GLN A 191 18.56 -7.46 -6.50
CA GLN A 191 17.30 -7.05 -7.11
C GLN A 191 16.23 -8.10 -6.83
N PRO A 192 15.27 -7.80 -5.93
CA PRO A 192 14.31 -8.81 -5.51
C PRO A 192 13.37 -9.31 -6.59
N ALA A 193 12.97 -8.44 -7.52
CA ALA A 193 12.24 -8.86 -8.72
C ALA A 193 13.24 -9.41 -9.75
N LEU A 194 13.03 -10.67 -10.16
CA LEU A 194 13.79 -11.27 -11.26
C LEU A 194 13.53 -10.53 -12.59
N LEU A 195 12.29 -10.09 -12.77
CA LEU A 195 11.82 -9.40 -13.97
C LEU A 195 11.41 -7.98 -13.60
N ARG A 196 12.03 -7.01 -14.27
CA ARG A 196 11.67 -5.58 -14.21
C ARG A 196 11.16 -5.11 -15.57
N PRO A 197 10.36 -4.04 -15.65
CA PRO A 197 10.00 -3.44 -16.94
C PRO A 197 11.23 -3.26 -17.84
N GLY A 198 11.13 -3.71 -19.10
CA GLY A 198 12.23 -3.75 -20.08
C GLY A 198 13.08 -5.02 -20.07
N THR A 199 12.92 -5.94 -19.12
CA THR A 199 13.70 -7.20 -19.08
C THR A 199 13.32 -8.12 -20.24
N ALA A 200 14.30 -8.56 -21.03
CA ALA A 200 14.12 -9.62 -22.03
C ALA A 200 14.12 -11.00 -21.36
N VAL A 201 13.22 -11.87 -21.79
CA VAL A 201 12.94 -13.19 -21.23
C VAL A 201 12.87 -14.21 -22.35
N GLN A 202 13.51 -15.35 -22.13
CA GLN A 202 13.44 -16.49 -23.01
C GLN A 202 12.91 -17.69 -22.21
N TYR A 203 11.72 -18.19 -22.57
CA TYR A 203 11.23 -19.43 -22.00
C TYR A 203 11.95 -20.64 -22.60
N VAL A 204 12.26 -21.63 -21.77
CA VAL A 204 12.94 -22.85 -22.16
C VAL A 204 12.12 -24.05 -21.68
N ALA A 205 11.68 -24.91 -22.60
CA ALA A 205 10.99 -26.13 -22.22
C ALA A 205 11.97 -27.13 -21.59
N VAL A 206 11.63 -27.60 -20.39
CA VAL A 206 12.34 -28.67 -19.68
C VAL A 206 11.38 -29.79 -19.31
N ARG A 207 11.91 -31.00 -19.09
CA ARG A 207 11.08 -32.17 -18.74
C ARG A 207 10.75 -32.25 -17.25
N GLU A 208 11.66 -31.75 -16.43
CA GLU A 208 11.59 -31.79 -14.97
C GLU A 208 12.42 -30.61 -14.46
N THR A 209 11.99 -30.03 -13.34
CA THR A 209 12.77 -29.04 -12.59
C THR A 209 13.14 -29.65 -11.25
N LEU A 210 14.43 -29.54 -10.89
CA LEU A 210 14.92 -29.96 -9.58
C LEU A 210 15.05 -28.74 -8.69
N THR A 211 14.13 -28.59 -7.76
CA THR A 211 14.26 -27.58 -6.70
C THR A 211 15.17 -28.15 -5.62
N LEU A 212 16.43 -27.72 -5.60
CA LEU A 212 17.27 -27.91 -4.42
C LEU A 212 16.66 -27.09 -3.29
N THR A 213 15.97 -27.78 -2.39
CA THR A 213 15.45 -27.16 -1.17
C THR A 213 16.65 -26.96 -0.27
N ASP A 214 17.20 -25.75 -0.22
CA ASP A 214 17.88 -25.33 1.00
C ASP A 214 16.88 -25.49 2.15
N PRO A 215 17.30 -25.92 3.35
CA PRO A 215 16.40 -26.05 4.48
C PRO A 215 15.63 -24.74 4.62
N THR A 216 14.31 -24.85 4.61
CA THR A 216 13.31 -23.77 4.65
C THR A 216 13.87 -22.50 5.28
N PRO A 217 13.99 -21.38 4.54
CA PRO A 217 13.82 -20.10 5.20
C PRO A 217 12.38 -20.10 5.70
N ASP A 218 12.24 -19.88 7.00
CA ASP A 218 10.98 -19.75 7.71
C ASP A 218 9.98 -18.86 6.94
N ASP A 219 8.71 -19.16 7.07
CA ASP A 219 7.55 -18.64 6.33
C ASP A 219 7.47 -17.10 6.37
N GLY A 220 8.28 -16.38 5.59
CA GLY A 220 8.40 -14.91 5.60
C GLY A 220 8.61 -14.28 6.98
N THR A 221 8.85 -15.10 7.99
CA THR A 221 8.94 -14.74 9.39
C THR A 221 10.39 -14.45 9.59
N HIS A 222 10.78 -13.21 9.29
CA HIS A 222 12.03 -12.68 9.77
C HIS A 222 11.95 -12.66 11.30
N SER A 223 12.30 -13.81 11.90
CA SER A 223 12.62 -13.92 13.31
C SER A 223 13.65 -12.84 13.58
N ILE A 224 13.30 -11.96 14.53
CA ILE A 224 14.09 -10.80 14.92
C ILE A 224 15.46 -11.32 15.35
N THR A 225 16.41 -11.35 14.41
CA THR A 225 17.78 -11.74 14.73
C THR A 225 18.34 -10.57 15.51
N THR A 226 18.49 -10.76 16.81
CA THR A 226 18.73 -9.72 17.79
C THR A 226 20.03 -8.98 17.44
N PRO A 227 19.99 -7.71 17.01
CA PRO A 227 21.20 -6.90 16.95
C PRO A 227 21.74 -6.69 18.38
N PRO A 228 23.02 -6.31 18.56
CA PRO A 228 23.56 -6.03 19.89
C PRO A 228 22.71 -4.94 20.55
N SER A 229 21.90 -5.33 21.54
CA SER A 229 20.94 -4.45 22.19
C SER A 229 21.66 -3.44 23.09
N THR A 230 21.09 -2.25 23.19
CA THR A 230 21.48 -1.20 24.15
C THR A 230 21.11 -1.56 25.60
N GLY A 231 20.79 -2.83 25.87
CA GLY A 231 20.19 -3.31 27.12
C GLY A 231 18.71 -2.95 27.29
N HIS A 232 18.15 -2.08 26.44
CA HIS A 232 16.77 -1.61 26.51
C HIS A 232 15.88 -2.24 25.43
N SER A 233 14.67 -2.65 25.79
CA SER A 233 13.70 -3.21 24.84
C SER A 233 12.26 -3.05 25.32
N LEU A 234 11.30 -3.23 24.40
CA LEU A 234 9.88 -3.24 24.71
C LEU A 234 9.29 -4.62 24.37
N GLU A 235 8.77 -5.32 25.38
CA GLU A 235 8.16 -6.64 25.20
C GLU A 235 6.64 -6.50 24.99
N VAL A 236 6.11 -7.15 23.96
CA VAL A 236 4.68 -7.22 23.70
C VAL A 236 4.06 -8.32 24.56
N ILE A 237 3.19 -7.95 25.50
CA ILE A 237 2.47 -8.89 26.36
C ILE A 237 1.17 -9.33 25.68
N ALA A 238 0.44 -8.37 25.13
CA ALA A 238 -0.75 -8.61 24.33
C ALA A 238 -0.73 -7.67 23.12
N PRO A 239 -0.90 -8.16 21.88
CA PRO A 239 -0.76 -7.33 20.69
C PRO A 239 -2.03 -6.53 20.34
N GLY A 240 -3.14 -6.71 21.07
CA GLY A 240 -4.46 -6.22 20.65
C GLY A 240 -4.97 -6.91 19.38
N PRO A 241 -6.02 -6.38 18.73
CA PRO A 241 -6.59 -6.95 17.50
C PRO A 241 -5.60 -6.95 16.32
N GLN A 242 -4.78 -5.90 16.20
CA GLN A 242 -3.67 -5.83 15.26
C GLN A 242 -2.73 -4.68 15.65
N SER A 243 -1.45 -5.00 15.84
CA SER A 243 -0.37 -4.04 16.02
C SER A 243 0.74 -4.30 15.01
N LEU A 244 1.18 -3.26 14.30
CA LEU A 244 2.18 -3.34 13.24
C LEU A 244 3.34 -2.39 13.52
N ILE A 245 4.54 -2.74 13.06
CA ILE A 245 5.65 -1.80 12.99
C ILE A 245 5.48 -0.96 11.72
N GLN A 246 5.55 0.37 11.86
CA GLN A 246 5.41 1.29 10.76
C GLN A 246 6.44 2.42 10.85
N ASP A 247 7.16 2.67 9.76
CA ASP A 247 7.82 3.95 9.50
C ASP A 247 7.00 4.77 8.48
N LEU A 248 7.65 5.63 7.68
CA LEU A 248 6.96 6.40 6.63
C LEU A 248 6.82 5.66 5.28
N GLY A 249 7.22 4.39 5.23
CA GLY A 249 7.08 3.50 4.09
C GLY A 249 8.31 3.41 3.18
N ARG A 250 8.13 2.70 2.07
CA ARG A 250 9.12 2.38 1.02
C ARG A 250 8.73 2.96 -0.34
N PRO A 251 8.90 4.27 -0.57
CA PRO A 251 8.54 4.87 -1.86
C PRO A 251 9.45 4.36 -2.99
N GLY A 252 8.97 4.44 -4.25
CA GLY A 252 9.79 4.23 -5.44
C GLY A 252 9.94 2.77 -5.89
N LEU A 253 9.05 1.89 -5.43
CA LEU A 253 9.07 0.46 -5.76
C LEU A 253 7.76 0.00 -6.44
N GLY A 254 6.93 0.95 -6.89
CA GLY A 254 5.66 0.64 -7.56
C GLY A 254 5.84 -0.25 -8.78
N ASP A 255 6.86 0.02 -9.60
CA ASP A 255 7.19 -0.75 -10.81
C ASP A 255 7.38 -2.25 -10.61
N VAL A 256 7.83 -2.65 -9.42
CA VAL A 256 8.06 -4.06 -9.08
C VAL A 256 6.91 -4.65 -8.27
N GLY A 257 5.78 -3.95 -8.15
CA GLY A 257 4.59 -4.43 -7.44
C GLY A 257 4.60 -4.23 -5.93
N VAL A 258 5.48 -3.37 -5.41
CA VAL A 258 5.59 -3.11 -3.98
C VAL A 258 4.94 -1.78 -3.64
N SER A 259 3.92 -1.83 -2.76
CA SER A 259 3.26 -0.62 -2.26
C SER A 259 4.19 0.14 -1.32
N LYS A 260 3.93 1.44 -1.15
CA LYS A 260 4.69 2.27 -0.22
C LYS A 260 4.51 1.82 1.23
N ALA A 261 3.34 1.30 1.62
CA ALA A 261 2.97 1.05 3.01
C ALA A 261 3.23 2.28 3.90
N GLY A 262 3.67 2.08 5.16
CA GLY A 262 3.89 3.15 6.11
C GLY A 262 2.74 3.33 7.10
N ALA A 263 2.95 4.22 8.07
CA ALA A 263 1.88 4.67 8.95
C ALA A 263 0.69 5.20 8.13
N ALA A 264 -0.51 4.69 8.38
CA ALA A 264 -1.71 5.11 7.64
C ALA A 264 -2.09 6.57 7.97
N ASP A 265 -1.94 6.96 9.23
CA ASP A 265 -1.95 8.34 9.72
C ASP A 265 -0.51 8.78 10.01
N THR A 266 0.13 9.30 8.95
CA THR A 266 1.50 9.82 9.02
C THR A 266 1.63 11.06 9.90
N ALA A 267 0.55 11.81 10.14
CA ALA A 267 0.60 13.02 10.96
C ALA A 267 0.82 12.64 12.44
N SER A 268 0.06 11.66 12.93
CA SER A 268 0.18 11.11 14.27
C SER A 268 1.52 10.37 14.47
N ALA A 269 1.94 9.53 13.52
CA ALA A 269 3.25 8.86 13.61
C ALA A 269 4.42 9.86 13.74
N ARG A 270 4.40 10.94 12.94
CA ARG A 270 5.41 12.01 13.04
C ARG A 270 5.32 12.77 14.36
N GLN A 271 4.12 12.99 14.89
CA GLN A 271 3.93 13.61 16.19
C GLN A 271 4.51 12.74 17.30
N ALA A 272 4.19 11.44 17.32
CA ALA A 272 4.72 10.50 18.30
C ALA A 272 6.25 10.53 18.34
N ASN A 273 6.88 10.43 17.17
CA ASN A 273 8.34 10.50 17.05
C ASN A 273 8.92 11.82 17.56
N ARG A 274 8.35 12.97 17.17
CA ARG A 274 8.81 14.28 17.66
C ARG A 274 8.76 14.37 19.19
N LEU A 275 7.69 13.90 19.82
CA LEU A 275 7.49 13.99 21.27
C LEU A 275 8.59 13.26 22.04
N VAL A 276 9.10 12.14 21.53
CA VAL A 276 10.20 11.38 22.16
C VAL A 276 11.59 11.79 21.68
N GLY A 277 11.69 12.75 20.75
CA GLY A 277 12.95 13.25 20.19
C GLY A 277 13.54 12.41 19.05
N ASN A 278 12.72 11.55 18.42
CA ASN A 278 13.10 10.73 17.27
C ASN A 278 13.11 11.53 15.96
N ALA A 279 13.67 10.95 14.90
CA ALA A 279 13.45 11.45 13.55
C ALA A 279 11.98 11.26 13.14
N PRO A 280 11.41 12.14 12.29
CA PRO A 280 10.00 12.03 11.88
C PRO A 280 9.62 10.69 11.23
N GLY A 281 10.60 9.97 10.69
CA GLY A 281 10.41 8.68 10.03
C GLY A 281 10.97 7.47 10.77
N ASP A 282 11.32 7.60 12.05
CA ASP A 282 11.68 6.42 12.84
C ASP A 282 10.46 5.51 13.02
N ALA A 283 10.70 4.21 13.18
CA ALA A 283 9.62 3.23 13.28
C ALA A 283 8.86 3.36 14.61
N VAL A 284 7.54 3.27 14.51
CA VAL A 284 6.56 3.30 15.61
C VAL A 284 5.67 2.06 15.56
N ILE A 285 4.97 1.79 16.66
CA ILE A 285 3.86 0.81 16.64
C ILE A 285 2.59 1.53 16.19
N GLU A 286 1.93 1.02 15.16
CA GLU A 286 0.54 1.39 14.80
C GLU A 286 -0.39 0.28 15.31
N THR A 287 -1.33 0.61 16.20
CA THR A 287 -2.33 -0.34 16.73
C THR A 287 -3.74 0.14 16.47
N ILE A 288 -4.67 -0.79 16.23
CA ILE A 288 -6.10 -0.50 16.05
C ILE A 288 -6.93 -1.00 17.23
N LEU A 289 -8.00 -0.28 17.57
CA LEU A 289 -9.03 -0.70 18.54
C LEU A 289 -8.53 -1.01 19.98
N GLY A 290 -7.33 -0.57 20.34
CA GLY A 290 -6.76 -0.79 21.68
C GLY A 290 -6.24 -2.22 21.91
N GLY A 291 -6.18 -2.63 23.18
CA GLY A 291 -5.79 -3.97 23.61
C GLY A 291 -4.28 -4.28 23.52
N LEU A 292 -3.47 -3.32 23.09
CA LEU A 292 -2.01 -3.43 23.12
C LEU A 292 -1.52 -3.29 24.57
N THR A 293 -0.77 -4.28 25.04
CA THR A 293 -0.10 -4.27 26.34
C THR A 293 1.38 -4.55 26.13
N VAL A 294 2.23 -3.66 26.64
CA VAL A 294 3.69 -3.74 26.49
C VAL A 294 4.42 -3.55 27.82
N ARG A 295 5.55 -4.23 28.00
CA ARG A 295 6.41 -4.12 29.18
C ARG A 295 7.76 -3.53 28.83
N ALA A 296 8.21 -2.57 29.63
CA ALA A 296 9.55 -2.02 29.51
C ALA A 296 10.61 -2.96 30.09
N HIS A 297 11.71 -3.11 29.36
CA HIS A 297 12.98 -3.65 29.87
C HIS A 297 13.99 -2.50 29.80
N GLY A 298 14.36 -1.99 30.98
CA GLY A 298 15.10 -0.75 31.20
C GLY A 298 14.23 0.51 31.17
N GLU A 299 14.87 1.67 31.35
CA GLU A 299 14.19 2.97 31.45
C GLU A 299 13.83 3.53 30.07
N LEU A 300 12.53 3.66 29.78
CA LEU A 300 12.04 4.08 28.47
C LEU A 300 11.32 5.43 28.54
N THR A 301 11.38 6.18 27.44
CA THR A 301 10.52 7.35 27.20
C THR A 301 9.63 7.07 26.00
N LEU A 302 8.31 7.15 26.21
CA LEU A 302 7.29 6.84 25.21
C LEU A 302 6.42 8.07 24.94
N ALA A 303 5.70 8.03 23.81
CA ALA A 303 4.59 8.93 23.53
C ALA A 303 3.46 8.18 22.80
N LEU A 304 2.22 8.55 23.12
CA LEU A 304 1.00 8.05 22.48
C LEU A 304 0.33 9.16 21.66
N THR A 305 -0.06 8.89 20.42
CA THR A 305 -0.79 9.84 19.55
C THR A 305 -1.81 9.12 18.66
N GLY A 306 -2.52 9.86 17.81
CA GLY A 306 -3.59 9.29 16.98
C GLY A 306 -4.91 9.21 17.75
N ALA A 307 -5.60 8.07 17.63
CA ALA A 307 -6.85 7.77 18.31
C ALA A 307 -6.74 8.04 19.82
N ILE A 308 -7.73 8.77 20.35
CA ILE A 308 -7.78 9.10 21.78
C ILE A 308 -8.17 7.83 22.53
N THR A 309 -7.25 7.33 23.34
CA THR A 309 -7.45 6.09 24.11
C THR A 309 -7.04 6.30 25.56
N PRO A 310 -7.85 5.80 26.52
CA PRO A 310 -7.38 5.59 27.88
C PRO A 310 -6.18 4.63 27.89
N ALA A 311 -5.17 5.00 28.67
CA ALA A 311 -3.95 4.22 28.76
C ALA A 311 -3.47 4.19 30.21
N GLU A 312 -3.22 2.99 30.73
CA GLU A 312 -2.81 2.76 32.11
C GLU A 312 -1.42 2.16 32.17
N ILE A 313 -0.64 2.60 33.16
CA ILE A 313 0.68 2.07 33.49
C ILE A 313 0.61 1.43 34.86
N THR A 314 1.02 0.18 34.97
CA THR A 314 1.03 -0.60 36.21
C THR A 314 2.45 -1.00 36.57
N THR A 315 2.83 -0.79 37.84
CA THR A 315 4.11 -1.26 38.38
C THR A 315 4.08 -2.74 38.70
N ALA A 316 5.22 -3.43 38.51
CA ALA A 316 5.39 -4.79 38.98
C ALA A 316 5.35 -4.84 40.52
N GLU A 317 4.83 -5.92 41.08
CA GLU A 317 4.82 -6.17 42.52
C GLU A 317 6.26 -6.36 43.01
N ILE A 318 6.80 -5.39 43.75
CA ILE A 318 8.16 -5.48 44.29
C ILE A 318 8.10 -6.30 45.58
N ARG A 319 8.51 -7.58 45.50
CA ARG A 319 8.88 -8.32 46.70
C ARG A 319 10.15 -7.68 47.27
N GLY A 320 10.00 -6.89 48.33
CA GLY A 320 11.13 -6.32 49.03
C GLY A 320 12.11 -7.42 49.44
N ALA A 321 13.39 -7.26 49.11
CA ALA A 321 14.43 -8.04 49.76
C ALA A 321 14.54 -7.53 51.20
N ASP A 322 14.15 -8.35 52.17
CA ASP A 322 14.23 -8.05 53.60
C ASP A 322 15.67 -7.70 54.00
N ILE A 323 15.98 -6.42 54.21
CA ILE A 323 17.23 -5.98 54.86
C ILE A 323 17.04 -5.81 56.39
N SER A 324 15.81 -5.98 56.86
CA SER A 324 15.46 -6.06 58.28
C SER A 324 14.36 -7.11 58.37
N GLY A 325 14.60 -8.21 59.08
CA GLY A 325 13.68 -9.37 59.20
C GLY A 325 12.35 -9.09 59.93
N GLU A 326 11.71 -7.97 59.63
CA GLU A 326 10.30 -7.71 59.87
C GLU A 326 9.59 -7.95 58.53
N GLU A 327 8.52 -8.75 58.53
CA GLU A 327 7.70 -9.04 57.33
C GLU A 327 7.39 -7.73 56.58
N GLY A 328 8.14 -7.46 55.51
CA GLY A 328 8.04 -6.22 54.76
C GLY A 328 6.63 -6.10 54.20
N SER A 329 5.93 -5.02 54.57
CA SER A 329 4.68 -4.63 53.93
C SER A 329 4.96 -4.38 52.45
N GLY A 330 4.77 -5.41 51.61
CA GLY A 330 4.92 -5.31 50.17
C GLY A 330 4.08 -4.14 49.67
N VAL A 331 4.71 -3.22 48.94
CA VAL A 331 3.98 -2.17 48.24
C VAL A 331 3.30 -2.88 47.06
N GLY A 332 1.98 -3.03 47.13
CA GLY A 332 1.18 -3.62 46.06
C GLY A 332 1.33 -2.83 44.75
N PRO A 333 0.90 -3.39 43.61
CA PRO A 333 0.98 -2.72 42.32
C PRO A 333 0.28 -1.37 42.37
N SER A 334 0.95 -0.33 41.86
CA SER A 334 0.39 1.01 41.70
C SER A 334 0.07 1.26 40.24
N THR A 335 -1.03 1.98 39.98
CA THR A 335 -1.47 2.32 38.62
C THR A 335 -1.46 3.84 38.42
N ARG A 336 -1.05 4.29 37.23
CA ARG A 336 -1.12 5.68 36.79
C ARG A 336 -1.54 5.79 35.33
N THR A 337 -2.22 6.88 34.97
CA THR A 337 -2.63 7.13 33.59
C THR A 337 -1.44 7.60 32.75
N ALA A 338 -1.29 7.05 31.54
CA ALA A 338 -0.37 7.56 30.54
C ALA A 338 -1.01 8.72 29.75
N PRO A 339 -0.32 9.87 29.59
CA PRO A 339 -0.88 10.99 28.84
C PRO A 339 -0.84 10.74 27.33
N MET A 340 -1.90 11.14 26.63
CA MET A 340 -1.91 11.29 25.17
C MET A 340 -1.17 12.56 24.76
N CYS A 341 -0.51 12.52 23.59
CA CYS A 341 0.18 13.65 22.94
C CYS A 341 1.23 14.35 23.82
N SER A 342 1.84 13.61 24.75
CA SER A 342 2.94 14.06 25.60
C SER A 342 3.96 12.94 25.77
N PRO A 343 5.26 13.22 25.89
CA PRO A 343 6.20 12.20 26.34
C PRO A 343 5.94 11.84 27.80
N PHE A 344 6.19 10.58 28.15
CA PHE A 344 6.16 10.07 29.52
C PHE A 344 7.19 8.96 29.72
N ALA A 345 7.61 8.74 30.96
CA ALA A 345 8.49 7.63 31.32
C ALA A 345 7.69 6.33 31.46
N LEU A 346 8.29 5.22 31.05
CA LEU A 346 7.88 3.86 31.40
C LEU A 346 9.11 3.19 32.01
N HIS A 347 9.07 2.98 33.32
CA HIS A 347 10.20 2.48 34.11
C HIS A 347 10.41 0.98 33.89
N ASP A 348 11.61 0.49 34.23
CA ASP A 348 11.93 -0.93 34.09
C ASP A 348 10.89 -1.83 34.79
N GLY A 349 10.37 -2.82 34.05
CA GLY A 349 9.33 -3.74 34.52
C GLY A 349 7.90 -3.19 34.53
N GLU A 350 7.69 -1.88 34.35
CA GLU A 350 6.34 -1.31 34.22
C GLU A 350 5.67 -1.81 32.92
N THR A 351 4.34 -1.97 33.00
CA THR A 351 3.51 -2.38 31.87
C THR A 351 2.57 -1.24 31.48
N LEU A 352 2.53 -0.90 30.18
CA LEU A 352 1.57 0.02 29.58
C LEU A 352 0.47 -0.78 28.89
N GLN A 353 -0.79 -0.50 29.20
CA GLN A 353 -1.98 -1.05 28.55
C GLN A 353 -2.78 0.06 27.88
N LEU A 354 -3.17 -0.16 26.62
CA LEU A 354 -4.09 0.71 25.89
C LEU A 354 -5.48 0.09 25.86
N ASP A 355 -6.50 0.86 26.22
CA ASP A 355 -7.90 0.44 26.12
C ASP A 355 -8.48 0.78 24.74
N ALA A 356 -9.74 0.45 24.53
CA ALA A 356 -10.45 0.82 23.30
C ALA A 356 -10.49 2.36 23.18
N PRO A 357 -10.22 2.93 21.99
CA PRO A 357 -10.23 4.36 21.80
C PRO A 357 -11.65 4.94 21.91
N ASP A 358 -11.76 6.10 22.56
CA ASP A 358 -12.98 6.90 22.64
C ASP A 358 -13.29 7.59 21.30
N ALA A 359 -12.25 7.90 20.52
CA ALA A 359 -12.36 8.57 19.23
C ALA A 359 -11.19 8.22 18.30
N GLY A 360 -11.49 8.00 17.02
CA GLY A 360 -10.52 7.53 16.03
C GLY A 360 -10.38 6.02 16.02
N LEU A 361 -9.43 5.50 15.25
CA LEU A 361 -9.24 4.06 15.03
C LEU A 361 -7.82 3.58 15.34
N ARG A 362 -6.81 4.38 15.00
CA ARG A 362 -5.38 4.02 15.05
C ARG A 362 -4.63 4.83 16.10
N THR A 363 -4.01 4.16 17.06
CA THR A 363 -3.09 4.76 18.04
C THR A 363 -1.65 4.46 17.65
N TYR A 364 -0.76 5.45 17.81
CA TYR A 364 0.66 5.31 17.54
C TYR A 364 1.47 5.37 18.82
N VAL A 365 2.38 4.41 19.01
CA VAL A 365 3.32 4.35 20.13
C VAL A 365 4.73 4.57 19.59
N ALA A 366 5.36 5.69 19.97
CA ALA A 366 6.77 5.93 19.72
C ALA A 366 7.59 5.69 21.00
N ILE A 367 8.80 5.18 20.83
CA ILE A 367 9.77 4.97 21.90
C ILE A 367 11.04 5.75 21.52
N ARG A 368 11.62 6.50 22.45
CA ARG A 368 12.87 7.23 22.23
C ARG A 368 13.98 6.29 21.76
N GLY A 369 14.67 6.65 20.67
CA GLY A 369 15.64 5.81 19.97
C GLY A 369 15.07 5.05 18.77
N GLY A 370 13.74 5.00 18.63
CA GLY A 370 13.06 4.30 17.55
C GLY A 370 13.09 2.77 17.70
N ILE A 371 12.21 2.08 16.98
CA ILE A 371 12.17 0.61 16.96
C ILE A 371 13.16 0.11 15.91
N ASP A 372 14.19 -0.63 16.33
CA ASP A 372 15.29 -1.05 15.46
C ASP A 372 15.14 -2.48 14.95
N VAL A 373 14.04 -2.74 14.25
CA VAL A 373 13.87 -3.97 13.47
C VAL A 373 14.59 -3.87 12.12
N PRO A 374 14.99 -4.98 11.47
CA PRO A 374 15.62 -4.94 10.16
C PRO A 374 14.78 -4.19 9.12
N GLN A 375 15.44 -3.46 8.23
CA GLN A 375 14.79 -2.85 7.07
C GLN A 375 14.62 -3.89 5.96
N VAL A 376 13.42 -3.95 5.39
CA VAL A 376 13.12 -4.70 4.17
C VAL A 376 12.80 -3.67 3.07
N LEU A 377 13.62 -3.67 2.02
CA LEU A 377 13.53 -2.70 0.93
C LEU A 377 13.60 -1.24 1.42
N GLY A 378 14.53 -0.97 2.34
CA GLY A 378 14.79 0.38 2.87
C GLY A 378 13.78 0.89 3.91
N SER A 379 12.81 0.08 4.33
CA SER A 379 11.76 0.46 5.29
C SER A 379 11.51 -0.65 6.33
N ARG A 380 11.10 -0.25 7.53
CA ARG A 380 10.67 -1.11 8.64
C ARG A 380 9.16 -1.35 8.67
N SER A 381 8.41 -0.83 7.70
CA SER A 381 6.95 -0.94 7.69
C SER A 381 6.43 -2.33 7.36
N THR A 382 5.36 -2.76 7.99
CA THR A 382 4.59 -3.92 7.52
C THR A 382 3.68 -3.50 6.35
N ASP A 383 3.77 -4.18 5.21
CA ASP A 383 2.77 -4.15 4.13
C ASP A 383 1.90 -5.41 4.23
N VAL A 384 0.64 -5.26 4.66
CA VAL A 384 -0.26 -6.40 4.86
C VAL A 384 -0.75 -7.03 3.55
N MET A 385 -0.74 -6.28 2.45
CA MET A 385 -1.21 -6.76 1.15
C MET A 385 -0.16 -7.66 0.50
N SER A 386 1.09 -7.20 0.50
CA SER A 386 2.20 -7.89 -0.14
C SER A 386 2.90 -8.88 0.79
N GLY A 387 2.79 -8.72 2.11
CA GLY A 387 3.51 -9.52 3.10
C GLY A 387 4.98 -9.11 3.24
N ILE A 388 5.31 -7.85 2.93
CA ILE A 388 6.67 -7.31 2.98
C ILE A 388 6.90 -6.56 4.30
N GLY A 389 8.07 -6.77 4.90
CA GLY A 389 8.47 -6.15 6.16
C GLY A 389 8.16 -7.03 7.38
N PRO A 390 8.25 -6.47 8.59
CA PRO A 390 8.02 -7.24 9.82
C PRO A 390 6.62 -7.82 9.88
N ALA A 391 6.49 -9.02 10.44
CA ALA A 391 5.19 -9.63 10.72
C ALA A 391 4.39 -8.78 11.75
N PRO A 392 3.05 -8.88 11.76
CA PRO A 392 2.25 -8.33 12.85
C PRO A 392 2.75 -8.78 14.22
N LEU A 393 2.70 -7.88 15.21
CA LEU A 393 3.22 -8.16 16.54
C LEU A 393 2.43 -9.30 17.21
N ALA A 394 3.13 -10.14 17.96
CA ALA A 394 2.57 -11.24 18.72
C ALA A 394 2.97 -11.12 20.21
N ALA A 395 2.25 -11.82 21.08
CA ALA A 395 2.66 -11.95 22.47
C ALA A 395 4.07 -12.58 22.57
N GLY A 396 4.92 -12.03 23.42
CA GLY A 396 6.32 -12.41 23.58
C GLY A 396 7.28 -11.76 22.57
N THR A 397 6.80 -10.96 21.60
CA THR A 397 7.70 -10.22 20.71
C THR A 397 8.49 -9.19 21.52
N VAL A 398 9.82 -9.24 21.46
CA VAL A 398 10.71 -8.26 22.08
C VAL A 398 11.24 -7.30 21.01
N LEU A 399 10.91 -6.02 21.14
CA LEU A 399 11.28 -4.97 20.20
C LEU A 399 12.58 -4.30 20.64
N PRO A 400 13.68 -4.45 19.88
CA PRO A 400 14.92 -3.74 20.16
C PRO A 400 14.77 -2.26 19.85
N LEU A 401 15.51 -1.43 20.59
CA LEU A 401 15.54 0.02 20.40
C LEU A 401 16.86 0.46 19.77
N GLY A 402 16.77 1.46 18.89
CA GLY A 402 17.92 2.07 18.23
C GLY A 402 18.73 2.98 19.17
N PRO A 403 19.90 3.43 18.71
CA PRO A 403 20.72 4.38 19.47
C PRO A 403 19.99 5.73 19.63
N ILE A 404 20.09 6.30 20.83
CA ILE A 404 19.52 7.62 21.13
C ILE A 404 20.50 8.70 20.65
N ASP A 405 20.04 9.56 19.73
CA ASP A 405 20.75 10.78 19.34
C ASP A 405 20.76 11.78 20.52
N GLN A 406 21.93 11.96 21.12
CA GLN A 406 22.14 12.85 22.26
C GLN A 406 21.92 14.33 21.90
N GLY A 407 21.92 14.68 20.61
CA GLY A 407 21.66 16.04 20.13
C GLY A 407 20.17 16.41 20.09
N ARG A 408 19.25 15.45 20.31
CA ARG A 408 17.80 15.67 20.20
C ARG A 408 17.10 15.59 21.54
N THR A 409 16.44 16.68 21.91
CA THR A 409 15.64 16.76 23.13
C THR A 409 14.27 16.11 22.95
N VAL A 410 13.70 15.60 24.03
CA VAL A 410 12.27 15.25 24.07
C VAL A 410 11.41 16.50 23.92
N GLY A 411 10.23 16.35 23.32
CA GLY A 411 9.28 17.44 23.08
C GLY A 411 8.48 17.83 24.32
N ALA A 412 7.70 18.91 24.20
CA ALA A 412 6.63 19.24 25.14
C ALA A 412 5.30 18.63 24.66
N ALA A 413 4.28 18.61 25.53
CA ALA A 413 2.94 18.19 25.13
C ALA A 413 2.42 19.03 23.94
N GLU A 414 1.81 18.36 22.96
CA GLU A 414 1.24 18.97 21.75
C GLU A 414 -0.27 18.72 21.68
N PRO A 415 -1.05 19.57 20.98
CA PRO A 415 -2.43 19.25 20.64
C PRO A 415 -2.52 18.01 19.73
N SER A 416 -3.57 17.21 19.88
CA SER A 416 -3.84 16.08 18.98
C SER A 416 -4.01 16.55 17.53
N THR A 417 -3.47 15.77 16.60
CA THR A 417 -3.63 15.90 15.14
C THR A 417 -5.02 15.49 14.64
N LEU A 418 -5.82 14.79 15.45
CA LEU A 418 -7.17 14.40 15.07
C LEU A 418 -8.07 15.62 14.93
N PRO A 419 -8.86 15.71 13.85
CA PRO A 419 -9.88 16.74 13.71
C PRO A 419 -10.88 16.72 14.87
N ASP A 420 -11.31 17.90 15.30
CA ASP A 420 -12.31 18.07 16.37
C ASP A 420 -13.59 17.27 16.10
N ALA A 421 -14.00 17.16 14.84
CA ALA A 421 -15.18 16.39 14.43
C ALA A 421 -15.06 14.90 14.81
N ILE A 422 -13.87 14.30 14.66
CA ILE A 422 -13.62 12.92 15.08
C ILE A 422 -13.46 12.86 16.59
N ARG A 423 -12.61 13.73 17.16
CA ARG A 423 -12.26 13.73 18.58
C ARG A 423 -13.46 13.91 19.51
N ARG A 424 -14.47 14.68 19.10
CA ARG A 424 -15.68 14.97 19.90
C ARG A 424 -16.86 14.07 19.55
N GLY A 425 -16.70 13.11 18.64
CA GLY A 425 -17.80 12.25 18.17
C GLY A 425 -18.93 13.04 17.51
N SER A 426 -18.59 13.96 16.60
CA SER A 426 -19.58 14.74 15.87
C SER A 426 -20.55 13.84 15.12
N LYS A 427 -21.83 14.22 15.12
CA LYS A 427 -22.85 13.57 14.28
C LYS A 427 -22.78 14.02 12.82
N GLU A 428 -22.09 15.13 12.54
CA GLU A 428 -21.91 15.59 11.17
C GLU A 428 -20.88 14.74 10.43
N PRO A 429 -21.09 14.45 9.13
CA PRO A 429 -20.11 13.72 8.34
C PRO A 429 -18.75 14.43 8.29
N VAL A 430 -17.67 13.67 8.46
CA VAL A 430 -16.30 14.17 8.29
C VAL A 430 -16.09 14.59 6.84
N LEU A 431 -15.56 15.80 6.62
CA LEU A 431 -15.29 16.30 5.28
C LEU A 431 -13.88 15.89 4.83
N LEU A 432 -13.78 15.25 3.67
CA LEU A 432 -12.51 14.95 3.01
C LEU A 432 -12.44 15.69 1.66
N ARG A 433 -11.33 16.37 1.40
CA ARG A 433 -11.11 17.07 0.13
C ARG A 433 -10.61 16.09 -0.93
N ILE A 434 -11.18 16.18 -2.13
CA ILE A 434 -10.81 15.35 -3.28
C ILE A 434 -10.51 16.21 -4.50
N THR A 435 -9.56 15.79 -5.33
CA THR A 435 -9.47 16.27 -6.71
C THR A 435 -10.30 15.35 -7.61
N SER A 436 -10.69 15.83 -8.80
CA SER A 436 -11.19 14.93 -9.84
C SER A 436 -10.14 13.87 -10.16
N GLY A 437 -10.59 12.62 -10.30
CA GLY A 437 -9.73 11.49 -10.62
C GLY A 437 -9.50 11.37 -12.12
N PRO A 438 -8.53 10.52 -12.53
CA PRO A 438 -8.17 10.35 -13.93
C PRO A 438 -9.31 9.76 -14.77
N ARG A 439 -10.30 9.09 -14.17
CA ARG A 439 -11.45 8.50 -14.87
C ARG A 439 -12.78 9.08 -14.40
N HIS A 440 -12.79 10.32 -13.93
CA HIS A 440 -14.01 11.02 -13.55
C HIS A 440 -15.05 11.08 -14.69
N ASP A 441 -14.58 11.19 -15.93
CA ASP A 441 -15.37 11.16 -17.17
C ASP A 441 -16.07 9.83 -17.47
N TRP A 442 -15.77 8.75 -16.73
CA TRP A 442 -16.43 7.45 -16.88
C TRP A 442 -17.76 7.36 -16.14
N PHE A 443 -18.14 8.40 -15.39
CA PHE A 443 -19.34 8.42 -14.55
C PHE A 443 -20.38 9.40 -15.08
N THR A 444 -21.65 9.12 -14.80
CA THR A 444 -22.75 10.02 -15.18
C THR A 444 -22.58 11.37 -14.46
N PRO A 445 -23.02 12.50 -15.04
CA PRO A 445 -23.00 13.79 -14.35
C PRO A 445 -23.69 13.75 -12.99
N ALA A 446 -24.80 13.00 -12.88
CA ALA A 446 -25.50 12.78 -11.62
C ALA A 446 -24.64 12.05 -10.57
N SER A 447 -23.82 11.08 -10.98
CA SER A 447 -22.90 10.37 -10.09
C SER A 447 -21.72 11.23 -9.67
N GLN A 448 -21.19 12.06 -10.57
CA GLN A 448 -20.15 13.03 -10.25
C GLN A 448 -20.64 14.04 -9.20
N GLU A 449 -21.89 14.50 -9.33
CA GLU A 449 -22.52 15.37 -8.33
C GLU A 449 -22.79 14.61 -7.02
N SER A 450 -23.42 13.43 -7.08
CA SER A 450 -23.81 12.65 -5.90
C SER A 450 -22.62 12.26 -5.03
N LEU A 451 -21.44 12.01 -5.63
CA LEU A 451 -20.20 11.75 -4.90
C LEU A 451 -19.94 12.78 -3.79
N THR A 452 -20.25 14.05 -4.04
CA THR A 452 -19.95 15.17 -3.11
C THR A 452 -21.17 15.67 -2.34
N THR A 453 -22.38 15.38 -2.79
CA THR A 453 -23.61 15.85 -2.13
C THR A 453 -24.18 14.85 -1.14
N GLN A 454 -24.05 13.54 -1.40
CA GLN A 454 -24.51 12.50 -0.49
C GLN A 454 -23.47 12.20 0.60
N ALA A 455 -23.93 11.65 1.73
CA ALA A 455 -23.03 11.12 2.75
C ALA A 455 -22.66 9.67 2.44
N TRP A 456 -21.47 9.30 2.87
CA TRP A 456 -20.93 7.96 2.77
C TRP A 456 -20.72 7.41 4.18
N THR A 457 -20.92 6.11 4.36
CA THR A 457 -20.67 5.42 5.63
C THR A 457 -19.54 4.41 5.45
N VAL A 458 -18.58 4.46 6.36
CA VAL A 458 -17.46 3.51 6.41
C VAL A 458 -17.98 2.14 6.83
N THR A 459 -17.67 1.10 6.07
CA THR A 459 -18.12 -0.27 6.39
C THR A 459 -17.09 -1.02 7.24
N ALA A 460 -17.54 -2.11 7.87
CA ALA A 460 -16.69 -3.00 8.67
C ALA A 460 -15.66 -3.80 7.85
N GLU A 461 -15.77 -3.79 6.51
CA GLU A 461 -14.80 -4.44 5.61
C GLU A 461 -13.57 -3.57 5.31
N SER A 462 -13.47 -2.39 5.95
CA SER A 462 -12.37 -1.45 5.79
C SER A 462 -11.10 -1.92 6.51
N ASN A 463 -9.94 -1.67 5.90
CA ASN A 463 -8.63 -2.03 6.46
C ASN A 463 -7.53 -1.06 5.98
N ARG A 464 -6.25 -1.44 6.11
CA ARG A 464 -5.11 -0.63 5.65
C ARG A 464 -4.96 -0.52 4.13
N ILE A 465 -5.59 -1.41 3.36
CA ILE A 465 -5.61 -1.37 1.89
C ILE A 465 -6.58 -0.28 1.44
N GLY A 466 -7.78 -0.24 2.04
CA GLY A 466 -8.73 0.82 1.76
C GLY A 466 -9.93 0.88 2.70
N VAL A 467 -10.54 2.07 2.73
CA VAL A 467 -11.81 2.37 3.39
C VAL A 467 -12.93 2.08 2.41
N ARG A 468 -13.79 1.12 2.72
CA ARG A 468 -14.93 0.74 1.89
C ARG A 468 -16.14 1.56 2.30
N LEU A 469 -16.80 2.15 1.30
CA LEU A 469 -17.91 3.07 1.53
C LEU A 469 -19.23 2.44 1.09
N ALA A 470 -20.21 2.48 1.98
CA ALA A 470 -21.60 2.31 1.64
C ALA A 470 -22.26 3.68 1.46
N VAL A 471 -23.38 3.70 0.75
CA VAL A 471 -24.28 4.86 0.77
C VAL A 471 -24.71 5.09 2.22
N GLY A 472 -24.46 6.30 2.73
CA GLY A 472 -24.82 6.66 4.10
C GLY A 472 -26.24 7.19 4.21
N ALA A 473 -26.87 6.94 5.36
CA ALA A 473 -28.05 7.68 5.78
C ALA A 473 -27.60 9.00 6.40
N THR A 474 -28.17 10.13 5.96
CA THR A 474 -28.04 11.38 6.71
C THR A 474 -29.25 11.54 7.63
N PRO A 475 -29.10 12.04 8.86
CA PRO A 475 -30.23 12.29 9.77
C PRO A 475 -31.35 13.14 9.13
N ASP A 476 -30.99 13.99 8.16
CA ASP A 476 -31.87 15.00 7.56
C ASP A 476 -32.30 14.70 6.10
N SER A 477 -32.04 13.50 5.57
CA SER A 477 -32.49 13.13 4.20
C SER A 477 -33.43 11.93 4.24
N GLU A 478 -34.64 12.12 3.72
CA GLU A 478 -35.64 11.05 3.57
C GLU A 478 -35.36 10.13 2.38
N ALA A 479 -34.49 10.53 1.45
CA ALA A 479 -34.15 9.73 0.27
C ALA A 479 -32.88 8.91 0.51
N PRO A 480 -32.89 7.58 0.28
CA PRO A 480 -31.66 6.80 0.30
C PRO A 480 -30.76 7.30 -0.83
N GLY A 481 -29.47 7.52 -0.54
CA GLY A 481 -28.50 7.80 -1.59
C GLY A 481 -28.35 6.60 -2.54
N GLN A 482 -27.55 6.76 -3.59
CA GLN A 482 -27.44 5.74 -4.64
C GLN A 482 -25.97 5.40 -4.94
N PRO A 483 -25.68 4.14 -5.28
CA PRO A 483 -24.40 3.78 -5.88
C PRO A 483 -24.12 4.60 -7.14
N LEU A 484 -22.84 4.81 -7.43
CA LEU A 484 -22.41 5.59 -8.59
C LEU A 484 -22.56 4.78 -9.88
N GLU A 485 -23.08 5.44 -10.91
CA GLU A 485 -23.31 4.85 -12.23
C GLU A 485 -22.23 5.28 -13.23
N ARG A 486 -21.80 4.31 -14.05
CA ARG A 486 -20.81 4.50 -15.10
C ARG A 486 -21.50 4.73 -16.46
N VAL A 487 -20.97 5.66 -17.25
CA VAL A 487 -21.31 5.81 -18.68
C VAL A 487 -20.45 4.91 -19.56
N VAL A 488 -19.23 4.59 -19.14
CA VAL A 488 -18.33 3.63 -19.82
C VAL A 488 -18.35 2.30 -19.07
N THR A 489 -18.86 1.25 -19.70
CA THR A 489 -18.99 -0.08 -19.09
C THR A 489 -17.87 -1.05 -19.43
N ASP A 490 -16.91 -0.63 -20.26
CA ASP A 490 -15.77 -1.45 -20.65
C ASP A 490 -14.84 -1.78 -19.46
N GLU A 491 -14.08 -2.87 -19.59
CA GLU A 491 -12.99 -3.18 -18.67
C GLU A 491 -11.87 -2.15 -18.84
N LEU A 492 -11.42 -1.55 -17.75
CA LEU A 492 -10.31 -0.63 -17.76
C LEU A 492 -9.00 -1.43 -17.77
N PRO A 493 -8.13 -1.27 -18.79
CA PRO A 493 -6.77 -1.81 -18.72
C PRO A 493 -6.09 -1.31 -17.45
N SER A 494 -5.33 -2.17 -16.77
CA SER A 494 -4.72 -1.82 -15.49
C SER A 494 -3.90 -0.53 -15.61
N GLU A 495 -4.17 0.42 -14.71
CA GLU A 495 -3.46 1.69 -14.62
C GLU A 495 -2.87 1.87 -13.22
N GLY A 496 -1.84 2.71 -13.10
CA GLY A 496 -1.25 3.03 -11.80
C GLY A 496 -2.25 3.76 -10.91
N VAL A 497 -2.29 3.40 -9.62
CA VAL A 497 -3.13 4.05 -8.61
C VAL A 497 -2.29 4.53 -7.43
N VAL A 498 -2.81 5.51 -6.67
CA VAL A 498 -2.12 6.10 -5.53
C VAL A 498 -2.98 6.03 -4.27
N ALA A 499 -2.36 6.13 -3.10
CA ALA A 499 -3.08 6.38 -1.86
C ALA A 499 -3.97 7.63 -2.01
N GLY A 500 -5.24 7.49 -1.62
CA GLY A 500 -6.26 8.50 -1.83
C GLY A 500 -7.17 8.25 -3.02
N SER A 501 -6.82 7.37 -3.97
CA SER A 501 -7.70 7.03 -5.08
C SER A 501 -9.05 6.47 -4.58
N LEU A 502 -10.15 7.07 -5.06
CA LEU A 502 -11.51 6.59 -4.91
C LEU A 502 -11.84 5.71 -6.10
N GLN A 503 -11.50 4.43 -5.97
CA GLN A 503 -11.77 3.45 -7.01
C GLN A 503 -13.23 2.96 -6.91
N VAL A 504 -13.92 2.88 -8.04
CA VAL A 504 -15.34 2.47 -8.07
C VAL A 504 -15.51 1.17 -8.86
N PRO A 505 -15.71 0.02 -8.18
CA PRO A 505 -16.04 -1.25 -8.81
C PRO A 505 -17.43 -1.24 -9.48
N PRO A 506 -17.83 -2.33 -10.18
CA PRO A 506 -19.15 -2.43 -10.81
C PRO A 506 -20.34 -2.26 -9.86
N SER A 507 -20.15 -2.42 -8.55
CA SER A 507 -21.17 -2.17 -7.54
C SER A 507 -21.55 -0.69 -7.39
N GLY A 508 -20.75 0.24 -7.93
CA GLY A 508 -20.95 1.69 -7.77
C GLY A 508 -20.56 2.23 -6.39
N LEU A 509 -20.06 1.37 -5.49
CA LEU A 509 -19.67 1.73 -4.12
C LEU A 509 -18.16 2.01 -4.05
N PRO A 510 -17.72 3.24 -3.73
CA PRO A 510 -16.31 3.57 -3.75
C PRO A 510 -15.47 2.85 -2.69
N VAL A 511 -14.23 2.57 -3.04
CA VAL A 511 -13.16 2.16 -2.12
C VAL A 511 -12.08 3.22 -2.14
N LEU A 512 -11.84 3.85 -0.99
CA LEU A 512 -10.78 4.82 -0.79
C LEU A 512 -9.48 4.10 -0.42
N PHE A 513 -8.49 4.12 -1.29
CA PHE A 513 -7.20 3.49 -1.05
C PHE A 513 -6.35 4.20 0.03
N LEU A 514 -5.77 3.41 0.93
CA LEU A 514 -4.92 3.86 2.05
C LEU A 514 -3.47 3.38 1.84
N ALA A 515 -2.68 3.19 2.91
CA ALA A 515 -1.23 2.97 2.84
C ALA A 515 -0.81 1.69 2.10
N ASP A 516 -1.57 0.60 2.22
CA ASP A 516 -1.23 -0.72 1.67
C ASP A 516 -2.04 -1.01 0.38
N HIS A 517 -2.37 0.04 -0.37
CA HIS A 517 -3.14 -0.07 -1.60
C HIS A 517 -2.39 -0.84 -2.70
N PRO A 518 -3.09 -1.51 -3.64
CA PRO A 518 -2.44 -2.08 -4.81
C PRO A 518 -1.76 -0.98 -5.63
N VAL A 519 -0.65 -1.28 -6.31
CA VAL A 519 0.04 -0.27 -7.13
C VAL A 519 -0.65 -0.05 -8.49
N THR A 520 -1.35 -1.06 -9.00
CA THR A 520 -2.19 -0.96 -10.21
C THR A 520 -3.64 -1.37 -9.92
N GLY A 521 -4.58 -0.85 -10.72
CA GLY A 521 -6.00 -1.15 -10.59
C GLY A 521 -6.72 -1.22 -11.94
N GLY A 522 -7.72 -2.11 -12.05
CA GLY A 522 -8.55 -2.27 -13.24
C GLY A 522 -9.96 -1.67 -13.13
N TYR A 523 -10.19 -0.80 -12.14
CA TYR A 523 -11.46 -0.09 -11.97
C TYR A 523 -11.22 1.43 -11.97
N PRO A 524 -12.17 2.21 -12.52
CA PRO A 524 -12.00 3.64 -12.69
C PRO A 524 -11.91 4.38 -11.35
N VAL A 525 -10.97 5.33 -11.29
CA VAL A 525 -10.81 6.24 -10.16
C VAL A 525 -11.56 7.54 -10.45
N ILE A 526 -12.67 7.77 -9.71
CA ILE A 526 -13.54 8.95 -9.90
C ILE A 526 -12.96 10.23 -9.26
N GLY A 527 -12.20 10.07 -8.18
CA GLY A 527 -11.64 11.16 -7.38
C GLY A 527 -10.40 10.70 -6.62
N VAL A 528 -9.60 11.64 -6.14
CA VAL A 528 -8.42 11.34 -5.31
C VAL A 528 -8.41 12.25 -4.08
N VAL A 529 -8.46 11.65 -2.89
CA VAL A 529 -8.33 12.37 -1.61
C VAL A 529 -6.96 13.03 -1.53
N VAL A 530 -6.92 14.29 -1.14
CA VAL A 530 -5.67 15.04 -1.02
C VAL A 530 -4.78 14.41 0.07
N PRO A 531 -3.44 14.37 -0.10
CA PRO A 531 -2.52 13.74 0.84
C PRO A 531 -2.66 14.23 2.28
N GLU A 532 -3.04 15.50 2.47
CA GLU A 532 -3.23 16.14 3.77
C GLU A 532 -4.44 15.59 4.54
N ASP A 533 -5.42 14.99 3.85
CA ASP A 533 -6.64 14.43 4.44
C ASP A 533 -6.58 12.90 4.58
N LEU A 534 -5.55 12.24 4.04
CA LEU A 534 -5.33 10.79 4.22
C LEU A 534 -5.16 10.38 5.69
N PRO A 535 -4.43 11.13 6.53
CA PRO A 535 -4.40 10.88 7.98
C PRO A 535 -5.78 10.84 8.62
N ILE A 536 -6.69 11.71 8.18
CA ILE A 536 -8.06 11.79 8.68
C ILE A 536 -8.84 10.56 8.22
N ALA A 537 -8.74 10.21 6.93
CA ALA A 537 -9.39 9.03 6.37
C ALA A 537 -8.95 7.73 7.08
N ALA A 538 -7.67 7.62 7.43
CA ALA A 538 -7.11 6.51 8.18
C ALA A 538 -7.62 6.43 9.63
N GLN A 539 -8.30 7.44 10.16
CA GLN A 539 -8.85 7.42 11.52
C GLN A 539 -10.35 7.11 11.56
N LEU A 540 -11.00 6.95 10.40
CA LEU A 540 -12.42 6.66 10.34
C LEU A 540 -12.71 5.20 10.70
N ALA A 541 -13.45 5.00 11.78
CA ALA A 541 -13.93 3.69 12.22
C ALA A 541 -15.17 3.25 11.44
N PRO A 542 -15.49 1.93 11.41
CA PRO A 542 -16.76 1.44 10.88
C PRO A 542 -17.97 2.19 11.46
N GLY A 543 -18.91 2.58 10.61
CA GLY A 543 -20.07 3.40 10.98
C GLY A 543 -19.83 4.91 10.91
N ALA A 544 -18.58 5.38 10.81
CA ALA A 544 -18.31 6.80 10.62
C ALA A 544 -18.91 7.32 9.30
N ALA A 545 -19.52 8.50 9.37
CA ALA A 545 -20.05 9.19 8.20
C ALA A 545 -19.00 10.17 7.65
N LEU A 546 -18.92 10.27 6.32
CA LEU A 546 -18.08 11.24 5.63
C LEU A 546 -18.78 11.86 4.41
N ARG A 547 -18.27 13.00 3.96
CA ARG A 547 -18.62 13.65 2.70
C ARG A 547 -17.37 14.11 1.98
N PHE A 548 -17.46 14.27 0.67
CA PHE A 548 -16.37 14.77 -0.15
C PHE A 548 -16.59 16.22 -0.58
N GLN A 549 -15.50 16.99 -0.62
CA GLN A 549 -15.47 18.33 -1.22
C GLN A 549 -14.47 18.36 -2.35
N THR A 550 -14.91 18.70 -3.56
CA THR A 550 -14.00 18.86 -4.69
C THR A 550 -13.14 20.10 -4.52
N VAL A 551 -11.84 19.93 -4.76
CA VAL A 551 -10.85 20.99 -4.82
C VAL A 551 -10.07 20.92 -6.12
N ASP A 552 -9.55 22.06 -6.55
CA ASP A 552 -8.69 22.16 -7.72
C ASP A 552 -7.33 21.47 -7.44
N PRO A 553 -6.82 20.61 -8.34
CA PRO A 553 -5.61 19.82 -8.08
C PRO A 553 -4.34 20.67 -7.96
N GLU A 554 -4.32 21.90 -8.48
CA GLU A 554 -3.14 22.75 -8.44
C GLU A 554 -3.12 23.68 -7.23
N THR A 555 -4.29 24.23 -6.87
CA THR A 555 -4.45 25.25 -5.82
C THR A 555 -5.00 24.72 -4.51
N LEU A 556 -5.60 23.52 -4.53
CA LEU A 556 -6.34 22.90 -3.42
C LEU A 556 -7.48 23.76 -2.86
N GLN A 557 -7.94 24.75 -3.63
CA GLN A 557 -9.09 25.56 -3.29
C GLN A 557 -10.38 24.84 -3.70
N PRO A 558 -11.48 24.99 -2.92
CA PRO A 558 -12.78 24.43 -3.30
C PRO A 558 -13.19 24.88 -4.70
N THR A 559 -13.55 23.92 -5.57
CA THR A 559 -14.10 24.25 -6.88
C THR A 559 -15.56 24.67 -6.74
N PRO A 560 -16.02 25.73 -7.42
CA PRO A 560 -17.43 26.13 -7.40
C PRO A 560 -18.31 24.97 -7.86
N ARG A 561 -19.46 24.75 -7.20
CA ARG A 561 -20.47 23.81 -7.71
C ARG A 561 -20.96 24.32 -9.07
N PRO A 562 -21.15 23.44 -10.07
CA PRO A 562 -21.90 23.82 -11.27
C PRO A 562 -23.27 24.32 -10.83
N ILE A 563 -23.61 25.56 -11.17
CA ILE A 563 -24.96 26.08 -10.95
C ILE A 563 -25.83 25.36 -11.98
N THR A 564 -26.61 24.37 -11.54
CA THR A 564 -27.65 23.77 -12.37
C THR A 564 -28.74 24.82 -12.58
N THR A 565 -28.68 25.53 -13.71
CA THR A 565 -29.81 26.30 -14.19
C THR A 565 -30.89 25.31 -14.61
N HIS A 566 -31.85 25.05 -13.73
CA HIS A 566 -33.11 24.45 -14.15
C HIS A 566 -33.78 25.43 -15.11
N SER A 567 -33.74 25.15 -16.41
CA SER A 567 -34.62 25.80 -17.37
C SER A 567 -36.04 25.32 -17.08
N SER A 568 -36.87 26.26 -16.63
CA SER A 568 -38.30 26.10 -16.34
C SER A 568 -39.13 25.66 -17.54
#